data_AF-A0A7V8WAF8-F1
#
_entry.id   AF-A0A7V8WAF8-F1
#
_cell.length_a   1.000
_cell.length_b   1.000
_cell.length_c   1.000
_cell.angle_alpha   90.00
_cell.angle_beta   90.00
_cell.angle_gamma   90.00
#
_symmetry.space_group_name_H-M   'P 1'
#
loop_
_entity.id
_entity.type
_entity.pdbx_description
1 polymer ?
#
loop_
_entity_poly.entity_id
_entity_poly.type
_entity_poly.pdbx_seq_one_letter_code
_entity_poly.pdbx_strand_id
1 'polypeptide(L)'
;MKKELSLNQEMVACEVCGRTILKGERTEPYLVPDGSRRLVCELCTRRAEQAGWLRESAHADMPTALPRAEPRRSILGRLRGRRRLEDEPSPAVVGEEADDRLEPPEWRAEPQTPGYAAAEKSPAVESAEPVDSAAAEPDYEPMADEAEYEPMPYEEAPPVEEPTRDARALRRERRSRGRLRDPRHVRAVPTNADVKVERALDVFNGSEFNRTTAGLVRTLGQPWVTALPQLDSPSEVTIVVAWELSWYRYRVDLGDSDEPVALVDKGEEIGELDESLREWNAFATPDGALEPGAPPT
;
A
#
# COMPACT_ATOMS: atom_id res chain seq x y z
N MET A 1 -28.60 -43.35 -11.29
CA MET A 1 -28.75 -41.93 -10.93
C MET A 1 -27.37 -41.34 -10.75
N LYS A 2 -26.80 -40.71 -11.78
CA LYS A 2 -25.53 -40.00 -11.66
C LYS A 2 -25.84 -38.64 -11.05
N LYS A 3 -25.35 -38.37 -9.84
CA LYS A 3 -25.37 -37.03 -9.26
C LYS A 3 -24.34 -36.21 -10.02
N GLU A 4 -24.81 -35.33 -10.89
CA GLU A 4 -23.99 -34.29 -11.50
C GLU A 4 -23.56 -33.33 -10.37
N LEU A 5 -22.27 -33.33 -10.08
CA LEU A 5 -21.63 -32.36 -9.19
C LEU A 5 -21.55 -31.04 -9.97
N SER A 6 -22.55 -30.18 -9.79
CA SER A 6 -22.54 -28.82 -10.35
C SER A 6 -21.39 -28.04 -9.73
N LEU A 7 -20.34 -27.80 -10.52
CA LEU A 7 -19.13 -27.03 -10.18
C LEU A 7 -19.33 -25.53 -10.42
N ASN A 8 -20.53 -25.00 -10.20
CA ASN A 8 -20.77 -23.56 -10.20
C ASN A 8 -20.33 -22.96 -8.86
N GLN A 9 -19.02 -22.91 -8.64
CA GLN A 9 -18.45 -22.12 -7.57
C GLN A 9 -18.13 -20.73 -8.12
N GLU A 10 -19.11 -19.84 -8.04
CA GLU A 10 -18.98 -18.44 -8.44
C GLU A 10 -17.87 -17.80 -7.59
N MET A 11 -16.78 -17.38 -8.25
CA MET A 11 -15.64 -16.75 -7.60
C MET A 11 -16.01 -15.33 -7.20
N VAL A 12 -16.65 -15.20 -6.03
CA VAL A 12 -17.06 -13.91 -5.47
C VAL A 12 -15.82 -13.17 -4.95
N ALA A 13 -15.69 -11.88 -5.22
CA ALA A 13 -14.60 -11.04 -4.74
C ALA A 13 -15.07 -10.03 -3.69
N CYS A 14 -14.19 -9.67 -2.76
CA CYS A 14 -14.41 -8.55 -1.83
C CYS A 14 -14.39 -7.23 -2.60
N GLU A 15 -15.41 -6.41 -2.45
CA GLU A 15 -15.56 -5.15 -3.18
C GLU A 15 -14.65 -4.02 -2.64
N VAL A 16 -14.09 -4.18 -1.43
CA VAL A 16 -13.18 -3.19 -0.83
C VAL A 16 -11.73 -3.41 -1.25
N CYS A 17 -11.27 -4.67 -1.23
CA CYS A 17 -9.88 -4.97 -1.57
C CYS A 17 -9.71 -5.63 -2.93
N GLY A 18 -10.72 -6.35 -3.44
CA GLY A 18 -10.69 -7.15 -4.69
C GLY A 18 -10.20 -8.59 -4.51
N ARG A 19 -10.17 -9.16 -3.30
CA ARG A 19 -9.67 -10.55 -3.10
C ARG A 19 -10.80 -11.51 -3.39
N THR A 20 -10.50 -12.61 -4.08
CA THR A 20 -11.44 -13.72 -4.21
C THR A 20 -11.71 -14.31 -2.82
N ILE A 21 -12.98 -14.38 -2.46
CA ILE A 21 -13.45 -14.94 -1.20
C ILE A 21 -13.33 -16.46 -1.28
N LEU A 22 -12.54 -17.03 -0.37
CA LEU A 22 -12.34 -18.48 -0.34
C LEU A 22 -13.50 -19.19 0.34
N LYS A 23 -13.62 -20.50 0.08
CA LYS A 23 -14.66 -21.34 0.69
C LYS A 23 -14.48 -21.37 2.22
N GLY A 24 -15.46 -20.83 2.93
CA GLY A 24 -15.46 -20.77 4.40
C GLY A 24 -14.93 -19.46 4.98
N GLU A 25 -14.47 -18.53 4.16
CA GLU A 25 -14.15 -17.18 4.60
C GLU A 25 -15.43 -16.41 4.94
N ARG A 26 -15.43 -15.67 6.06
CA ARG A 26 -16.59 -14.90 6.50
C ARG A 26 -16.70 -13.62 5.68
N THR A 27 -17.87 -13.41 5.10
CA THR A 27 -18.21 -12.19 4.37
C THR A 27 -19.48 -11.58 4.94
N GLU A 28 -19.53 -10.26 4.92
CA GLU A 28 -20.70 -9.50 5.34
C GLU A 28 -21.17 -8.56 4.23
N PRO A 29 -22.50 -8.44 4.04
CA PRO A 29 -23.07 -7.49 3.10
C PRO A 29 -23.10 -6.07 3.69
N TYR A 30 -22.66 -5.11 2.87
CA TYR A 30 -22.68 -3.69 3.15
C TYR A 30 -23.49 -2.95 2.09
N LEU A 31 -24.11 -1.84 2.50
CA LEU A 31 -24.77 -0.88 1.65
C LEU A 31 -23.83 0.31 1.41
N VAL A 32 -23.52 0.52 0.15
CA VAL A 32 -22.76 1.69 -0.31
C VAL A 32 -23.71 2.90 -0.35
N PRO A 33 -23.22 4.15 -0.27
CA PRO A 33 -24.08 5.33 -0.34
C PRO A 33 -24.97 5.45 -1.59
N ASP A 34 -24.64 4.74 -2.67
CA ASP A 34 -25.46 4.60 -3.88
C ASP A 34 -26.66 3.64 -3.70
N GLY A 35 -26.77 2.98 -2.55
CA GLY A 35 -27.80 1.99 -2.23
C GLY A 35 -27.49 0.57 -2.72
N SER A 36 -26.34 0.35 -3.36
CA SER A 36 -25.95 -0.98 -3.85
C SER A 36 -25.43 -1.88 -2.73
N ARG A 37 -25.75 -3.18 -2.81
CA ARG A 37 -25.25 -4.20 -1.88
C ARG A 37 -23.91 -4.72 -2.37
N ARG A 38 -22.91 -4.70 -1.49
CA ARG A 38 -21.54 -5.14 -1.78
C ARG A 38 -21.07 -6.11 -0.70
N LEU A 39 -20.31 -7.13 -1.10
CA LEU A 39 -19.76 -8.11 -0.18
C LEU A 39 -18.36 -7.70 0.27
N VAL A 40 -18.14 -7.75 1.58
CA VAL A 40 -16.88 -7.33 2.22
C VAL A 40 -16.34 -8.48 3.05
N CYS A 41 -15.05 -8.80 2.90
CA CYS A 41 -14.38 -9.79 3.74
C CYS A 41 -14.14 -9.25 5.15
N GLU A 42 -13.98 -10.14 6.12
CA GLU A 42 -13.78 -9.80 7.54
C GLU A 42 -12.62 -8.83 7.81
N LEU A 43 -11.58 -8.83 6.97
CA LEU A 43 -10.42 -7.94 7.09
C LEU A 43 -10.70 -6.52 6.60
N CYS A 44 -11.71 -6.32 5.75
CA CYS A 44 -12.01 -5.04 5.11
C CYS A 44 -13.17 -4.27 5.77
N THR A 45 -13.76 -4.86 6.80
CA THR A 45 -14.83 -4.33 7.64
C THR A 45 -14.62 -2.86 8.07
N ARG A 46 -13.48 -2.55 8.70
CA ARG A 46 -13.17 -1.18 9.16
C ARG A 46 -13.04 -0.18 8.00
N ARG A 47 -12.51 -0.63 6.86
CA ARG A 47 -12.37 0.22 5.65
C ARG A 47 -13.72 0.54 5.04
N ALA A 48 -14.63 -0.44 4.97
CA ALA A 48 -16.00 -0.21 4.51
C ALA A 48 -16.72 0.82 5.39
N GLU A 49 -16.63 0.70 6.71
CA GLU A 49 -17.23 1.64 7.66
C GLU A 49 -16.65 3.06 7.52
N GLN A 50 -15.32 3.20 7.33
CA GLN A 50 -14.67 4.50 7.10
C GLN A 50 -15.08 5.13 5.76
N ALA A 51 -15.38 4.32 4.75
CA ALA A 51 -15.94 4.77 3.48
C ALA A 51 -17.42 5.16 3.57
N GLY A 52 -18.01 5.11 4.78
CA GLY A 52 -19.42 5.42 5.02
C GLY A 52 -20.36 4.32 4.57
N TRP A 53 -19.86 3.11 4.31
CA TRP A 53 -20.73 1.98 3.97
C TRP A 53 -21.40 1.47 5.24
N LEU A 54 -22.70 1.23 5.15
CA LEU A 54 -23.49 0.79 6.28
C LEU A 54 -23.68 -0.73 6.23
N ARG A 55 -23.39 -1.43 7.33
CA ARG A 55 -23.72 -2.87 7.41
C ARG A 55 -25.22 -3.06 7.20
N GLU A 56 -25.60 -4.06 6.42
CA GLU A 56 -27.02 -4.31 6.14
C GLU A 56 -27.83 -4.56 7.43
N SER A 57 -27.21 -5.20 8.43
CA SER A 57 -27.79 -5.37 9.77
C SER A 57 -27.97 -4.05 10.53
N ALA A 58 -27.01 -3.13 10.44
CA ALA A 58 -27.12 -1.80 11.07
C ALA A 58 -28.13 -0.89 10.36
N HIS A 59 -28.36 -1.08 9.05
CA HIS A 59 -29.40 -0.38 8.31
C HIS A 59 -30.81 -0.86 8.69
N ALA A 60 -30.99 -2.13 9.06
CA ALA A 60 -32.28 -2.63 9.52
C ALA A 60 -32.72 -2.00 10.86
N ASP A 61 -31.77 -1.59 11.70
CA ASP A 61 -32.00 -0.93 12.98
C ASP A 61 -32.10 0.62 12.87
N MET A 62 -32.02 1.19 11.67
CA MET A 62 -32.21 2.62 11.46
C MET A 62 -33.71 2.99 11.55
N PRO A 63 -34.13 3.81 12.52
CA PRO A 63 -35.51 4.25 12.61
C PRO A 63 -35.88 5.08 11.38
N THR A 64 -36.82 4.61 10.58
CA THR A 64 -37.30 5.27 9.35
C THR A 64 -38.04 6.60 9.61
N ALA A 65 -38.14 7.04 10.88
CA ALA A 65 -38.72 8.31 11.24
C ALA A 65 -37.81 9.02 12.24
N LEU A 66 -37.35 10.22 11.87
CA LEU A 66 -36.83 11.18 12.84
C LEU A 66 -37.95 11.42 13.87
N PRO A 67 -37.72 11.28 15.18
CA PRO A 67 -38.68 11.74 16.16
C PRO A 67 -38.88 13.24 15.94
N ARG A 68 -40.08 13.61 15.48
CA ARG A 68 -40.48 15.01 15.36
C ARG A 68 -40.21 15.66 16.72
N ALA A 69 -39.38 16.71 16.74
CA ALA A 69 -39.06 17.42 17.97
C ALA A 69 -40.35 17.80 18.70
N GLU A 70 -40.62 17.13 19.82
CA GLU A 70 -41.77 17.47 20.65
C GLU A 70 -41.56 18.89 21.22
N PRO A 71 -42.52 19.81 21.05
CA PRO A 71 -42.44 21.11 21.67
C PRO A 71 -42.46 20.92 23.19
N ARG A 72 -41.45 21.49 23.85
CA ARG A 72 -41.23 21.45 25.30
C ARG A 72 -42.51 21.77 26.06
N ARG A 73 -43.13 20.77 26.68
CA ARG A 73 -44.24 20.97 27.62
C ARG A 73 -43.70 21.56 28.92
N SER A 74 -44.22 22.73 29.27
CA SER A 74 -43.94 23.42 30.53
C SER A 74 -44.55 22.67 31.72
N ILE A 75 -43.84 22.75 32.85
CA ILE A 75 -44.03 21.95 34.07
C ILE A 75 -45.25 22.39 34.91
N LEU A 76 -46.22 23.09 34.31
CA LEU A 76 -47.39 23.68 35.00
C LEU A 76 -48.76 23.21 34.49
N GLY A 77 -48.83 22.09 33.76
CA GLY A 77 -50.09 21.53 33.25
C GLY A 77 -50.74 20.44 34.12
N ARG A 78 -50.25 20.15 35.32
CA ARG A 78 -50.86 19.15 36.22
C ARG A 78 -51.84 19.83 37.16
N LEU A 79 -53.02 20.18 36.66
CA LEU A 79 -54.31 20.23 37.37
C LEU A 79 -55.36 20.79 36.39
N ARG A 80 -56.45 20.03 36.22
CA ARG A 80 -57.56 20.20 35.24
C ARG A 80 -57.23 19.56 33.88
N GLY A 81 -58.01 18.66 33.33
CA GLY A 81 -59.32 18.17 33.72
C GLY A 81 -59.66 16.98 32.85
N ARG A 82 -60.17 15.95 33.50
CA ARG A 82 -60.78 14.76 32.93
C ARG A 82 -61.99 15.18 32.10
N ARG A 83 -61.92 15.06 30.77
CA ARG A 83 -63.07 14.81 29.87
C ARG A 83 -62.55 14.34 28.52
N ARG A 84 -62.73 13.03 28.29
CA ARG A 84 -62.77 12.38 26.98
C ARG A 84 -64.16 12.67 26.39
N LEU A 85 -64.22 13.17 25.16
CA LEU A 85 -65.30 12.93 24.19
C LEU A 85 -64.69 13.11 22.79
N GLU A 86 -65.03 12.15 21.92
CA GLU A 86 -64.62 12.00 20.52
C GLU A 86 -65.09 13.15 19.61
N ASP A 87 -64.34 13.45 18.53
CA ASP A 87 -64.81 13.59 17.11
C ASP A 87 -63.67 14.11 16.19
N GLU A 88 -63.45 13.45 15.04
CA GLU A 88 -62.78 13.98 13.83
C GLU A 88 -63.78 14.89 13.03
N PRO A 89 -63.45 15.63 11.93
CA PRO A 89 -62.20 15.74 11.13
C PRO A 89 -61.76 17.20 10.78
N SER A 90 -60.68 17.27 9.98
CA SER A 90 -60.06 18.39 9.21
C SER A 90 -60.86 19.67 8.88
N PRO A 91 -60.18 20.82 8.76
CA PRO A 91 -59.94 21.35 7.41
C PRO A 91 -58.55 21.96 7.15
N ALA A 92 -58.21 21.99 5.87
CA ALA A 92 -57.08 22.70 5.27
C ALA A 92 -57.31 24.21 5.16
N VAL A 93 -56.26 25.02 5.36
CA VAL A 93 -55.86 26.25 4.60
C VAL A 93 -54.53 26.75 5.19
N VAL A 94 -53.42 26.72 4.45
CA VAL A 94 -52.81 27.81 3.65
C VAL A 94 -52.40 29.05 4.47
N GLY A 95 -51.10 29.35 4.44
CA GLY A 95 -50.40 30.55 4.91
C GLY A 95 -48.89 30.22 4.95
N GLU A 96 -48.16 30.47 3.85
CA GLU A 96 -47.29 31.65 3.67
C GLU A 96 -46.07 31.62 4.62
N GLU A 97 -44.92 31.22 4.08
CA GLU A 97 -43.79 32.13 3.75
C GLU A 97 -42.90 32.43 4.96
N ALA A 98 -41.79 31.70 5.05
CA ALA A 98 -40.58 32.16 5.74
C ALA A 98 -39.38 31.55 5.01
N ASP A 99 -38.81 32.39 4.15
CA ASP A 99 -37.44 32.31 3.65
C ASP A 99 -36.48 32.20 4.84
N ASP A 100 -35.77 31.08 4.94
CA ASP A 100 -34.62 30.96 5.84
C ASP A 100 -33.54 30.19 5.06
N ARG A 101 -32.75 30.97 4.32
CA ARG A 101 -31.56 30.55 3.62
C ARG A 101 -30.50 30.13 4.65
N LEU A 102 -30.60 28.90 5.14
CA LEU A 102 -29.61 28.29 6.02
C LEU A 102 -28.29 28.10 5.26
N GLU A 103 -27.34 28.98 5.53
CA GLU A 103 -25.94 28.85 5.15
C GLU A 103 -25.35 27.53 5.70
N PRO A 104 -24.58 26.77 4.91
CA PRO A 104 -23.89 25.59 5.42
C PRO A 104 -22.82 25.98 6.46
N PRO A 105 -22.61 25.19 7.53
CA PRO A 105 -21.53 25.45 8.47
C PRO A 105 -20.16 25.30 7.80
N GLU A 106 -19.41 26.40 7.75
CA GLU A 106 -18.01 26.43 7.33
C GLU A 106 -17.12 25.74 8.38
N TRP A 107 -16.82 24.46 8.16
CA TRP A 107 -15.62 23.85 8.69
C TRP A 107 -15.02 22.91 7.64
N ARG A 108 -14.30 23.50 6.69
CA ARG A 108 -13.27 22.79 5.94
C ARG A 108 -11.95 23.21 6.58
N ALA A 109 -11.47 22.44 7.56
CA ALA A 109 -10.12 22.63 8.07
C ALA A 109 -9.14 22.18 6.98
N GLU A 110 -8.63 23.15 6.23
CA GLU A 110 -7.56 22.95 5.26
C GLU A 110 -6.27 22.56 6.00
N PRO A 111 -5.56 21.49 5.60
CA PRO A 111 -4.22 21.22 6.10
C PRO A 111 -3.27 22.29 5.58
N GLN A 112 -2.61 22.98 6.51
CA GLN A 112 -1.59 23.97 6.22
C GLN A 112 -0.38 23.25 5.60
N THR A 113 -0.14 23.47 4.31
CA THR A 113 1.10 23.11 3.64
C THR A 113 2.21 24.09 4.08
N PRO A 114 3.38 23.63 4.54
CA PRO A 114 4.55 24.49 4.67
C PRO A 114 4.96 24.98 3.27
N GLY A 115 5.04 26.30 3.11
CA GLY A 115 5.28 26.96 1.84
C GLY A 115 6.65 26.68 1.25
N TYR A 116 6.64 26.16 0.03
CA TYR A 116 7.76 26.18 -0.90
C TYR A 116 7.84 27.59 -1.48
N ALA A 117 8.80 28.40 -1.02
CA ALA A 117 9.15 29.65 -1.66
C ALA A 117 10.22 29.38 -2.73
N ALA A 118 9.80 29.41 -3.99
CA ALA A 118 10.64 29.88 -5.09
C ALA A 118 10.77 31.41 -4.91
N ALA A 119 11.84 32.13 -5.24
CA ALA A 119 12.92 31.90 -6.17
C ALA A 119 14.05 32.94 -5.98
N GLU A 120 15.17 32.73 -6.69
CA GLU A 120 16.09 33.75 -7.23
C GLU A 120 17.15 34.40 -6.31
N LYS A 121 18.39 33.89 -6.38
CA LYS A 121 19.50 34.51 -7.15
C LYS A 121 20.82 33.80 -6.84
N SER A 122 21.45 33.26 -7.87
CA SER A 122 22.90 33.02 -7.86
C SER A 122 23.64 34.35 -7.76
N PRO A 123 24.75 34.39 -7.01
CA PRO A 123 25.92 35.09 -7.49
C PRO A 123 27.12 34.15 -7.60
N ALA A 124 28.01 34.59 -8.47
CA ALA A 124 29.20 33.90 -8.93
C ALA A 124 30.22 33.64 -7.82
N VAL A 125 30.93 32.53 -8.02
CA VAL A 125 32.31 32.27 -7.61
C VAL A 125 33.16 33.54 -7.41
N GLU A 126 33.68 33.70 -6.19
CA GLU A 126 34.91 34.45 -5.92
C GLU A 126 35.84 33.57 -5.08
N SER A 127 37.09 33.54 -5.51
CA SER A 127 38.17 32.64 -5.13
C SER A 127 38.44 32.58 -3.63
N ALA A 128 38.52 31.36 -3.08
CA ALA A 128 39.18 31.09 -1.81
C ALA A 128 40.49 30.35 -2.08
N GLU A 129 41.57 30.95 -1.61
CA GLU A 129 42.96 30.51 -1.77
C GLU A 129 43.24 29.17 -1.05
N PRO A 130 44.25 28.39 -1.47
CA PRO A 130 44.56 27.11 -0.84
C PRO A 130 45.14 27.34 0.56
N VAL A 131 44.45 26.87 1.59
CA VAL A 131 45.01 26.76 2.94
C VAL A 131 45.85 25.48 3.03
N ASP A 132 47.16 25.69 3.08
CA ASP A 132 48.19 24.73 3.42
C ASP A 132 47.99 24.30 4.88
N SER A 133 47.39 23.12 5.11
CA SER A 133 47.25 22.54 6.44
C SER A 133 48.27 21.41 6.62
N ALA A 134 49.49 21.82 6.94
CA ALA A 134 50.52 20.97 7.50
C ALA A 134 50.05 20.38 8.84
N ALA A 135 50.25 19.06 8.94
CA ALA A 135 50.35 18.20 10.12
C ALA A 135 50.08 18.80 11.51
N ALA A 136 49.06 18.28 12.18
CA ALA A 136 49.06 18.07 13.62
C ALA A 136 48.46 16.68 13.88
N GLU A 137 49.33 15.69 14.05
CA GLU A 137 48.92 14.39 14.59
C GLU A 137 48.47 14.61 16.04
N PRO A 138 47.28 14.13 16.46
CA PRO A 138 46.89 14.22 17.85
C PRO A 138 47.75 13.28 18.69
N ASP A 139 48.44 13.83 19.69
CA ASP A 139 49.19 13.12 20.72
C ASP A 139 48.25 12.13 21.45
N TYR A 140 48.32 10.86 21.06
CA TYR A 140 47.66 9.76 21.78
C TYR A 140 48.59 9.30 22.90
N GLU A 141 48.33 9.75 24.13
CA GLU A 141 48.97 9.16 25.31
C GLU A 141 48.47 7.71 25.50
N PRO A 142 49.37 6.70 25.55
CA PRO A 142 48.96 5.32 25.75
C PRO A 142 48.47 5.14 27.20
N MET A 143 47.17 4.91 27.35
CA MET A 143 46.58 4.40 28.59
C MET A 143 47.19 3.03 28.91
N ALA A 144 48.02 2.99 29.95
CA ALA A 144 48.48 1.76 30.58
C ALA A 144 47.36 1.23 31.50
N ASP A 145 46.44 0.46 30.95
CA ASP A 145 45.69 -0.53 31.72
C ASP A 145 45.95 -1.91 31.11
N GLU A 146 46.98 -2.55 31.65
CA GLU A 146 47.28 -3.96 31.40
C GLU A 146 46.32 -4.78 32.26
N ALA A 147 45.03 -4.71 31.93
CA ALA A 147 44.06 -5.69 32.42
C ALA A 147 44.30 -6.96 31.61
N GLU A 148 44.91 -7.96 32.24
CA GLU A 148 45.06 -9.32 31.74
C GLU A 148 43.73 -9.82 31.15
N TYR A 149 43.60 -9.75 29.83
CA TYR A 149 42.51 -10.39 29.12
C TYR A 149 42.82 -11.88 29.10
N GLU A 150 42.32 -12.62 30.09
CA GLU A 150 42.27 -14.07 29.98
C GLU A 150 41.40 -14.41 28.76
N PRO A 151 41.94 -15.04 27.71
CA PRO A 151 41.17 -15.36 26.53
C PRO A 151 40.08 -16.36 26.91
N MET A 152 38.82 -15.94 26.75
CA MET A 152 37.67 -16.85 26.84
C MET A 152 37.93 -18.06 25.94
N PRO A 153 37.75 -19.31 26.43
CA PRO A 153 37.93 -20.48 25.60
C PRO A 153 36.94 -20.39 24.44
N TYR A 154 37.46 -20.24 23.23
CA TYR A 154 36.64 -20.32 22.03
C TYR A 154 36.08 -21.74 21.96
N GLU A 155 34.76 -21.88 22.06
CA GLU A 155 34.13 -23.11 21.62
C GLU A 155 34.34 -23.18 20.11
N GLU A 156 35.01 -24.24 19.66
CA GLU A 156 35.30 -24.47 18.25
C GLU A 156 33.98 -24.44 17.46
N ALA A 157 33.85 -23.50 16.53
CA ALA A 157 32.63 -23.34 15.75
C ALA A 157 32.28 -24.68 15.07
N PRO A 158 31.01 -25.11 15.10
CA PRO A 158 30.63 -26.37 14.48
C PRO A 158 31.05 -26.35 13.00
N PRO A 159 31.59 -27.47 12.48
CA PRO A 159 32.06 -27.53 11.11
C PRO A 159 30.91 -27.16 10.17
N VAL A 160 31.18 -26.20 9.28
CA VAL A 160 30.24 -25.80 8.24
C VAL A 160 30.04 -27.01 7.32
N GLU A 161 28.94 -27.74 7.49
CA GLU A 161 28.64 -28.89 6.64
C GLU A 161 28.49 -28.41 5.19
N GLU A 162 29.40 -28.84 4.31
CA GLU A 162 29.26 -28.57 2.89
C GLU A 162 27.92 -29.15 2.41
N PRO A 163 27.08 -28.36 1.70
CA PRO A 163 25.80 -28.85 1.25
C PRO A 163 25.99 -30.11 0.42
N THR A 164 25.32 -31.18 0.85
CA THR A 164 25.41 -32.51 0.27
C THR A 164 25.20 -32.45 -1.25
N ARG A 165 25.79 -33.41 -1.97
CA ARG A 165 25.64 -33.51 -3.44
C ARG A 165 24.16 -33.51 -3.85
N ASP A 166 23.29 -34.10 -3.03
CA ASP A 166 21.84 -34.09 -3.21
C ASP A 166 21.23 -32.70 -3.06
N ALA A 167 21.60 -31.91 -2.05
CA ALA A 167 21.13 -30.54 -1.91
C ALA A 167 21.59 -29.65 -3.09
N ARG A 168 22.83 -29.84 -3.57
CA ARG A 168 23.33 -29.17 -4.78
C ARG A 168 22.56 -29.63 -6.02
N ALA A 169 22.27 -30.92 -6.16
CA ALA A 169 21.51 -31.48 -7.27
C ALA A 169 20.06 -30.98 -7.29
N LEU A 170 19.38 -30.94 -6.15
CA LEU A 170 18.02 -30.42 -6.03
C LEU A 170 17.95 -28.92 -6.34
N ARG A 171 18.93 -28.12 -5.89
CA ARG A 171 19.05 -26.70 -6.29
C ARG A 171 19.26 -26.55 -7.80
N ARG A 172 20.11 -27.39 -8.39
CA ARG A 172 20.39 -27.40 -9.84
C ARG A 172 19.16 -27.84 -10.63
N GLU A 173 18.42 -28.80 -10.10
CA GLU A 173 17.23 -29.34 -10.73
C GLU A 173 16.06 -28.35 -10.65
N ARG A 174 15.90 -27.65 -9.52
CA ARG A 174 14.94 -26.54 -9.38
C ARG A 174 15.27 -25.40 -10.36
N ARG A 175 16.57 -25.07 -10.53
CA ARG A 175 17.06 -24.17 -11.61
C ARG A 175 16.86 -24.72 -13.03
N SER A 176 16.71 -26.04 -13.19
CA SER A 176 16.53 -26.70 -14.48
C SER A 176 15.06 -26.95 -14.84
N ARG A 177 14.16 -27.06 -13.84
CA ARG A 177 12.71 -27.20 -14.06
C ARG A 177 12.09 -25.91 -14.57
N GLY A 178 12.61 -24.74 -14.18
CA GLY A 178 12.34 -23.47 -14.89
C GLY A 178 12.92 -23.43 -16.32
N ARG A 179 13.65 -24.48 -16.75
CA ARG A 179 14.26 -24.61 -18.08
C ARG A 179 13.65 -25.73 -18.91
N LEU A 180 12.61 -26.41 -18.41
CA LEU A 180 11.75 -27.29 -19.22
C LEU A 180 10.79 -26.38 -20.01
N ARG A 181 11.38 -25.73 -21.01
CA ARG A 181 10.77 -24.78 -21.94
C ARG A 181 9.52 -25.38 -22.58
N ASP A 182 8.37 -24.83 -22.25
CA ASP A 182 7.22 -24.78 -23.16
C ASP A 182 7.70 -24.17 -24.50
N PRO A 183 7.16 -24.57 -25.68
CA PRO A 183 7.64 -24.13 -26.98
C PRO A 183 7.44 -22.61 -27.23
N ARG A 184 8.33 -21.81 -26.66
CA ARG A 184 8.93 -20.55 -27.13
C ARG A 184 8.07 -19.71 -28.07
N HIS A 185 7.24 -18.85 -27.49
CA HIS A 185 7.20 -17.49 -27.98
C HIS A 185 8.44 -16.78 -27.41
N VAL A 186 9.60 -16.89 -28.10
CA VAL A 186 10.79 -16.10 -27.73
C VAL A 186 10.42 -14.63 -27.94
N ARG A 187 10.05 -13.94 -26.87
CA ARG A 187 9.96 -12.49 -26.91
C ARG A 187 11.39 -11.99 -27.10
N ALA A 188 11.59 -11.20 -28.16
CA ALA A 188 12.85 -10.51 -28.32
C ALA A 188 13.04 -9.61 -27.11
N VAL A 189 14.03 -9.93 -26.27
CA VAL A 189 14.42 -9.05 -25.16
C VAL A 189 14.97 -7.77 -25.79
N PRO A 190 14.39 -6.60 -25.48
CA PRO A 190 14.87 -5.33 -26.01
C PRO A 190 16.35 -5.15 -25.71
N THR A 191 17.13 -4.61 -26.65
CA THR A 191 18.56 -4.33 -26.42
C THR A 191 18.79 -3.00 -25.71
N ASN A 192 17.85 -2.04 -25.84
CA ASN A 192 17.90 -0.76 -25.16
C ASN A 192 17.48 -0.90 -23.68
N ALA A 193 18.29 -0.35 -22.77
CA ALA A 193 18.04 -0.34 -21.33
C ALA A 193 16.71 0.33 -20.96
N ASP A 194 16.38 1.48 -21.56
CA ASP A 194 15.14 2.22 -21.25
C ASP A 194 13.91 1.38 -21.61
N VAL A 195 13.94 0.78 -22.81
CA VAL A 195 12.86 -0.10 -23.27
C VAL A 195 12.76 -1.36 -22.40
N LYS A 196 13.87 -1.88 -21.85
CA LYS A 196 13.82 -2.98 -20.87
C LYS A 196 13.15 -2.53 -19.58
N VAL A 197 13.47 -1.34 -19.08
CA VAL A 197 12.85 -0.79 -17.87
C VAL A 197 11.35 -0.65 -18.06
N GLU A 198 10.91 0.03 -19.12
CA GLU A 198 9.48 0.18 -19.44
C GLU A 198 8.77 -1.18 -19.50
N ARG A 199 9.36 -2.16 -20.19
CA ARG A 199 8.80 -3.51 -20.28
C ARG A 199 8.78 -4.26 -18.95
N ALA A 200 9.78 -4.07 -18.10
CA ALA A 200 9.81 -4.67 -16.79
C ALA A 200 8.76 -4.06 -15.86
N LEU A 201 8.53 -2.75 -15.95
CA LEU A 201 7.46 -2.06 -15.22
C LEU A 201 6.08 -2.54 -15.68
N ASP A 202 5.85 -2.68 -17.00
CA ASP A 202 4.62 -3.28 -17.55
C ASP A 202 4.35 -4.68 -16.96
N VAL A 203 5.38 -5.53 -16.95
CA VAL A 203 5.31 -6.90 -16.44
C VAL A 203 5.07 -6.91 -14.92
N PHE A 204 5.73 -6.03 -14.17
CA PHE A 204 5.49 -5.86 -12.73
C PHE A 204 4.07 -5.41 -12.44
N ASN A 205 3.53 -4.46 -13.21
CA ASN A 205 2.18 -3.93 -13.04
C ASN A 205 1.09 -4.98 -13.29
N GLY A 206 1.35 -5.95 -14.18
CA GLY A 206 0.47 -7.10 -14.39
C GLY A 206 0.59 -8.21 -13.34
N SER A 207 1.56 -8.14 -12.43
CA SER A 207 1.81 -9.16 -11.41
C SER A 207 0.97 -8.95 -10.14
N GLU A 208 0.93 -9.96 -9.25
CA GLU A 208 0.29 -9.84 -7.94
C GLU A 208 0.92 -8.78 -7.03
N PHE A 209 2.19 -8.43 -7.29
CA PHE A 209 2.93 -7.46 -6.49
C PHE A 209 2.41 -6.04 -6.67
N ASN A 210 1.84 -5.70 -7.84
CA ASN A 210 1.19 -4.40 -8.07
C ASN A 210 0.15 -4.10 -6.98
N ARG A 211 -0.69 -5.07 -6.67
CA ARG A 211 -1.73 -4.92 -5.65
C ARG A 211 -1.16 -4.78 -4.25
N THR A 212 -0.05 -5.44 -3.96
CA THR A 212 0.66 -5.31 -2.68
C THR A 212 1.26 -3.92 -2.57
N THR A 213 1.96 -3.45 -3.61
CA THR A 213 2.47 -2.08 -3.72
C THR A 213 1.36 -1.06 -3.54
N ALA A 214 0.22 -1.23 -4.20
CA ALA A 214 -0.96 -0.38 -4.05
C ALA A 214 -1.46 -0.33 -2.60
N GLY A 215 -1.40 -1.45 -1.88
CA GLY A 215 -1.74 -1.52 -0.47
C GLY A 215 -0.79 -0.68 0.39
N LEU A 216 0.52 -0.82 0.12
CA LEU A 216 1.58 -0.13 0.84
C LEU A 216 1.59 1.38 0.55
N VAL A 217 1.41 1.81 -0.70
CA VAL A 217 1.29 3.23 -1.08
C VAL A 217 0.20 3.94 -0.28
N ARG A 218 -0.95 3.28 -0.10
CA ARG A 218 -2.08 3.83 0.68
C ARG A 218 -1.80 3.97 2.18
N THR A 219 -0.86 3.19 2.73
CA THR A 219 -0.55 3.19 4.17
C THR A 219 0.72 3.94 4.52
N LEU A 220 1.73 3.89 3.64
CA LEU A 220 3.07 4.45 3.85
C LEU A 220 3.34 5.70 2.99
N GLY A 221 2.42 6.05 2.09
CA GLY A 221 2.59 7.19 1.19
C GLY A 221 3.42 6.85 -0.06
N GLN A 222 3.93 7.89 -0.72
CA GLN A 222 4.66 7.77 -1.98
C GLN A 222 6.01 7.05 -1.77
N PRO A 223 6.25 5.90 -2.45
CA PRO A 223 7.56 5.28 -2.44
C PRO A 223 8.52 5.94 -3.42
N TRP A 224 9.79 5.76 -3.16
CA TRP A 224 10.85 5.85 -4.15
C TRP A 224 10.96 4.53 -4.92
N VAL A 225 11.17 4.60 -6.24
CA VAL A 225 11.21 3.41 -7.10
C VAL A 225 12.39 3.48 -8.04
N THR A 226 13.14 2.37 -8.13
CA THR A 226 14.20 2.20 -9.12
C THR A 226 13.97 0.92 -9.92
N ALA A 227 14.22 0.97 -11.21
CA ALA A 227 14.29 -0.19 -12.09
C ALA A 227 15.65 -0.20 -12.81
N LEU A 228 16.44 -1.26 -12.59
CA LEU A 228 17.82 -1.39 -13.07
C LEU A 228 18.02 -2.70 -13.84
N PRO A 229 18.26 -2.64 -15.17
CA PRO A 229 18.61 -3.81 -15.97
C PRO A 229 19.94 -4.43 -15.51
N GLN A 230 19.97 -5.75 -15.39
CA GLN A 230 21.18 -6.46 -14.97
C GLN A 230 22.15 -6.66 -16.14
N LEU A 231 23.44 -6.46 -15.91
CA LEU A 231 24.48 -6.70 -16.93
C LEU A 231 24.75 -8.19 -17.13
N ASP A 232 24.72 -8.96 -16.04
CA ASP A 232 25.07 -10.38 -16.03
C ASP A 232 23.93 -11.26 -16.59
N SER A 233 22.70 -10.73 -16.54
CA SER A 233 21.46 -11.38 -16.95
C SER A 233 20.68 -10.43 -17.88
N PRO A 234 20.84 -10.51 -19.21
CA PRO A 234 20.30 -9.49 -20.12
C PRO A 234 18.75 -9.45 -20.16
N SER A 235 18.08 -10.51 -19.71
CA SER A 235 16.62 -10.60 -19.60
C SER A 235 16.09 -10.14 -18.23
N GLU A 236 16.96 -9.96 -17.24
CA GLU A 236 16.54 -9.64 -15.88
C GLU A 236 16.64 -8.14 -15.60
N VAL A 237 15.61 -7.61 -14.94
CA VAL A 237 15.56 -6.24 -14.42
C VAL A 237 15.25 -6.33 -12.94
N THR A 238 16.04 -5.62 -12.13
CA THR A 238 15.79 -5.48 -10.70
C THR A 238 14.90 -4.27 -10.48
N ILE A 239 13.80 -4.44 -9.77
CA ILE A 239 12.92 -3.34 -9.35
C ILE A 239 13.00 -3.22 -7.84
N VAL A 240 13.24 -2.02 -7.33
CA VAL A 240 13.18 -1.70 -5.91
C VAL A 240 12.07 -0.71 -5.66
N VAL A 241 11.25 -0.99 -4.64
CA VAL A 241 10.23 -0.08 -4.12
C VAL A 241 10.56 0.19 -2.66
N ALA A 242 10.80 1.45 -2.31
CA ALA A 242 11.33 1.84 -1.00
C ALA A 242 10.54 2.99 -0.36
N TRP A 243 10.40 2.91 0.97
CA TRP A 243 9.96 3.94 1.90
C TRP A 243 11.06 4.16 2.93
N GLU A 244 10.91 5.18 3.79
CA GLU A 244 11.92 5.55 4.79
C GLU A 244 12.37 4.37 5.68
N LEU A 245 11.46 3.45 5.99
CA LEU A 245 11.68 2.33 6.92
C LEU A 245 11.41 0.95 6.33
N SER A 246 11.27 0.84 5.01
CA SER A 246 10.96 -0.45 4.37
C SER A 246 11.32 -0.42 2.90
N TRP A 247 11.98 -1.46 2.41
CA TRP A 247 12.22 -1.63 0.98
C TRP A 247 11.95 -3.07 0.53
N TYR A 248 11.59 -3.21 -0.74
CA TYR A 248 11.32 -4.50 -1.38
C TYR A 248 12.05 -4.56 -2.71
N ARG A 249 12.75 -5.66 -2.95
CA ARG A 249 13.51 -5.92 -4.17
C ARG A 249 12.88 -7.07 -4.93
N TYR A 250 12.49 -6.79 -6.16
CA TYR A 250 11.90 -7.72 -7.10
C TYR A 250 12.86 -7.99 -8.25
N ARG A 251 12.86 -9.23 -8.74
CA ARG A 251 13.47 -9.60 -10.01
C ARG A 251 12.36 -9.80 -11.03
N VAL A 252 12.51 -9.15 -12.17
CA VAL A 252 11.65 -9.34 -13.35
C VAL A 252 12.47 -10.01 -14.43
N ASP A 253 12.12 -11.23 -14.84
CA ASP A 253 12.72 -11.92 -15.99
C ASP A 253 11.80 -11.79 -17.22
N LEU A 254 12.22 -10.99 -18.19
CA LEU A 254 11.49 -10.76 -19.44
C LEU A 254 11.49 -11.98 -20.38
N GLY A 255 12.32 -12.99 -20.10
CA GLY A 255 12.39 -14.25 -20.84
C GLY A 255 11.54 -15.37 -20.26
N ASP A 256 11.04 -15.22 -19.03
CA ASP A 256 10.14 -16.15 -18.36
C ASP A 256 8.69 -15.67 -18.52
N SER A 257 7.79 -16.53 -18.99
CA SER A 257 6.38 -16.21 -19.16
C SER A 257 5.48 -16.74 -18.06
N ASP A 258 5.94 -17.75 -17.31
CA ASP A 258 5.12 -18.45 -16.32
C ASP A 258 5.20 -17.74 -14.97
N GLU A 259 6.41 -17.34 -14.55
CA GLU A 259 6.64 -16.63 -13.29
C GLU A 259 7.62 -15.45 -13.51
N PRO A 260 7.21 -14.42 -14.28
CA PRO A 260 8.10 -13.36 -14.71
C PRO A 260 8.59 -12.46 -13.58
N VAL A 261 7.93 -12.43 -12.42
CA VAL A 261 8.25 -11.53 -11.30
C VAL A 261 8.39 -12.33 -10.02
N ALA A 262 9.47 -12.10 -9.28
CA ALA A 262 9.69 -12.72 -7.98
C ALA A 262 10.23 -11.69 -6.97
N LEU A 263 9.70 -11.71 -5.74
CA LEU A 263 10.31 -11.00 -4.62
C LEU A 263 11.60 -11.72 -4.23
N VAL A 264 12.73 -11.01 -4.33
CA VAL A 264 14.07 -11.54 -4.02
C VAL A 264 14.46 -11.20 -2.60
N ASP A 265 14.15 -9.99 -2.14
CA ASP A 265 14.65 -9.50 -0.86
C ASP A 265 13.79 -8.35 -0.31
N LYS A 266 13.95 -8.06 0.98
CA LYS A 266 13.32 -6.93 1.67
C LYS A 266 14.13 -6.53 2.89
N GLY A 267 14.00 -5.28 3.31
CA GLY A 267 14.67 -4.79 4.51
C GLY A 267 13.99 -3.56 5.10
N GLU A 268 14.60 -3.02 6.14
CA GLU A 268 14.00 -1.99 7.00
C GLU A 268 14.76 -0.66 6.94
N GLU A 269 15.96 -0.63 6.35
CA GLU A 269 16.76 0.57 6.21
C GLU A 269 17.18 0.81 4.75
N ILE A 270 16.94 2.03 4.24
CA ILE A 270 17.36 2.40 2.86
C ILE A 270 18.88 2.24 2.67
N GLY A 271 19.67 2.38 3.74
CA GLY A 271 21.13 2.19 3.71
C GLY A 271 21.57 0.76 3.37
N GLU A 272 20.70 -0.24 3.50
CA GLU A 272 20.98 -1.63 3.10
C GLU A 272 20.99 -1.80 1.57
N LEU A 273 20.42 -0.85 0.84
CA LEU A 273 20.40 -0.87 -0.63
C LEU A 273 21.72 -0.36 -1.21
N ASP A 274 22.22 -1.10 -2.19
CA ASP A 274 23.32 -0.65 -3.06
C ASP A 274 23.04 0.75 -3.62
N GLU A 275 24.09 1.56 -3.80
CA GLU A 275 23.96 2.95 -4.25
C GLU A 275 23.26 3.07 -5.62
N SER A 276 23.50 2.13 -6.53
CA SER A 276 22.83 2.05 -7.83
C SER A 276 21.32 1.76 -7.74
N LEU A 277 20.87 1.16 -6.63
CA LEU A 277 19.45 0.89 -6.40
C LEU A 277 18.71 2.09 -5.79
N ARG A 278 19.42 3.20 -5.56
CA ARG A 278 18.89 4.45 -4.96
C ARG A 278 18.86 5.62 -5.96
N GLU A 279 18.88 5.34 -7.27
CA GLU A 279 18.79 6.36 -8.33
C GLU A 279 17.39 6.97 -8.50
N TRP A 280 16.35 6.24 -8.08
CA TRP A 280 14.94 6.65 -8.11
C TRP A 280 14.44 7.07 -9.50
N ASN A 281 14.65 6.22 -10.50
CA ASN A 281 14.32 6.48 -11.91
C ASN A 281 12.85 6.17 -12.31
N ALA A 282 11.99 5.85 -11.35
CA ALA A 282 10.59 5.55 -11.55
C ALA A 282 9.76 6.05 -10.36
N PHE A 283 8.44 6.07 -10.51
CA PHE A 283 7.50 6.40 -9.44
C PHE A 283 6.32 5.43 -9.42
N ALA A 284 5.64 5.35 -8.27
CA ALA A 284 4.38 4.62 -8.14
C ALA A 284 3.19 5.58 -8.19
N THR A 285 2.13 5.20 -8.89
CA THR A 285 0.82 5.86 -8.85
C THR A 285 0.06 5.48 -7.56
N PRO A 286 -1.02 6.20 -7.19
CA PRO A 286 -1.85 5.86 -6.02
C PRO A 286 -2.45 4.45 -6.07
N ASP A 287 -2.62 3.90 -7.27
CA ASP A 287 -3.11 2.53 -7.50
C ASP A 287 -1.99 1.48 -7.49
N GLY A 288 -0.75 1.87 -7.21
CA GLY A 288 0.42 0.99 -7.11
C GLY A 288 1.07 0.62 -8.45
N ALA A 289 0.57 1.16 -9.57
CA ALA A 289 1.23 1.00 -10.87
C ALA A 289 2.53 1.82 -10.91
N LEU A 290 3.60 1.19 -11.38
CA LEU A 290 4.91 1.81 -11.52
C LEU A 290 5.07 2.39 -12.93
N GLU A 291 5.54 3.63 -13.02
CA GLU A 291 5.79 4.34 -14.26
C GLU A 291 7.22 4.89 -14.29
N PRO A 292 7.89 4.91 -15.46
CA PRO A 292 9.24 5.44 -15.58
C PRO A 292 9.25 6.97 -15.42
N GLY A 293 10.36 7.51 -14.93
CA GLY A 293 10.60 8.94 -14.78
C GLY A 293 10.28 9.50 -13.39
N ALA A 294 10.16 10.82 -13.31
CA ALA A 294 9.80 11.53 -12.10
C ALA A 294 8.26 11.61 -11.94
N PRO A 295 7.73 11.65 -10.70
CA PRO A 295 6.29 11.79 -10.47
C PRO A 295 5.75 13.08 -11.11
N PRO A 296 4.50 13.09 -11.62
CA PRO A 296 3.89 14.30 -12.16
C PRO A 296 3.75 15.36 -11.06
N THR A 297 4.19 16.59 -11.38
CA THR A 297 4.13 17.77 -10.49
C THR A 297 2.73 18.34 -10.39
#